data_AF-A0A2G1Z8V8-F1
#
_entry.id   AF-A0A2G1Z8V8-F1
#
_cell.length_a   1.000
_cell.length_b   1.000
_cell.length_c   1.000
_cell.angle_alpha   90.00
_cell.angle_beta   90.00
_cell.angle_gamma   90.00
#
_symmetry.space_group_name_H-M   'P 1'
#
loop_
_entity.id
_entity.type
_entity.pdbx_description
1 polymer ?
#
loop_
_entity_poly.entity_id
_entity_poly.type
_entity_poly.pdbx_seq_one_letter_code
_entity_poly.pdbx_strand_id
1 'polypeptide(L)'
;MLGGVVALGLCLSAPLLSSPAQAEQGDPDYFQVNMKPGSQLNVRKDPSVKAEKVGTLKAGTDQIANLGCHVGMPYLEWRKATTAVRKVETRRKWCNIEYNGMIGWTAGQYLQEDRPE
;
A
#
# COMPACT_ATOMS: atom_id res chain seq x y z
N MET A 1 49.06 -60.12 13.03
CA MET A 1 49.15 -58.81 13.72
C MET A 1 48.13 -57.87 13.10
N LEU A 2 47.40 -57.16 13.96
CA LEU A 2 46.33 -56.19 13.62
C LEU A 2 46.88 -54.97 12.88
N GLY A 3 45.98 -54.26 12.17
CA GLY A 3 46.20 -52.85 11.83
C GLY A 3 45.28 -52.34 10.73
N GLY A 4 44.03 -52.00 11.07
CA GLY A 4 43.14 -51.27 10.18
C GLY A 4 43.44 -49.76 10.18
N VAL A 5 43.00 -49.07 9.13
CA VAL A 5 42.77 -47.63 9.18
C VAL A 5 41.56 -47.27 8.33
N VAL A 6 40.54 -46.72 8.99
CA VAL A 6 39.35 -46.09 8.44
C VAL A 6 39.75 -44.69 7.95
N ALA A 7 39.34 -44.29 6.75
CA ALA A 7 39.44 -42.90 6.30
C ALA A 7 38.04 -42.35 5.99
N LEU A 8 37.68 -41.35 6.78
CA LEU A 8 36.39 -40.69 6.89
C LEU A 8 35.94 -40.01 5.59
N GLY A 9 34.64 -40.13 5.30
CA GLY A 9 33.96 -39.37 4.25
C GLY A 9 33.92 -37.87 4.56
N LEU A 10 34.30 -37.07 3.57
CA LEU A 10 34.24 -35.61 3.61
C LEU A 10 32.87 -35.16 3.06
N CYS A 11 31.88 -34.96 3.93
CA CYS A 11 30.62 -34.34 3.56
C CYS A 11 30.83 -32.83 3.37
N LEU A 12 30.84 -32.35 2.12
CA LEU A 12 30.75 -30.91 1.83
C LEU A 12 29.36 -30.41 2.21
N SER A 13 29.22 -29.76 3.36
CA SER A 13 28.03 -29.04 3.77
C SER A 13 27.97 -27.68 3.05
N ALA A 14 27.17 -27.59 1.99
CA ALA A 14 26.83 -26.32 1.36
C ALA A 14 25.97 -25.47 2.34
N PRO A 15 26.34 -24.23 2.66
CA PRO A 15 25.49 -23.36 3.45
C PRO A 15 24.26 -22.97 2.62
N LEU A 16 23.07 -23.30 3.13
CA LEU A 16 21.81 -22.79 2.63
C LEU A 16 21.81 -21.27 2.85
N LEU A 17 21.98 -20.51 1.77
CA LEU A 17 21.77 -19.06 1.75
C LEU A 17 20.28 -18.78 1.94
N SER A 18 19.87 -18.57 3.20
CA SER A 18 18.56 -18.06 3.54
C SER A 18 18.40 -16.68 2.89
N SER A 19 17.56 -16.58 1.86
CA SER A 19 17.18 -15.29 1.29
C SER A 19 16.37 -14.49 2.32
N PRO A 20 16.62 -13.18 2.49
CA PRO A 20 15.75 -12.36 3.33
C PRO A 20 14.35 -12.35 2.69
N ALA A 21 13.34 -12.76 3.47
CA ALA A 21 11.95 -12.60 3.09
C ALA A 21 11.70 -11.12 2.79
N GLN A 22 11.41 -10.81 1.53
CA GLN A 22 10.96 -9.49 1.14
C GLN A 22 9.63 -9.28 1.84
N ALA A 23 9.55 -8.33 2.78
CA ALA A 23 8.29 -7.93 3.38
C ALA A 23 7.33 -7.59 2.24
N GLU A 24 6.20 -8.31 2.16
CA GLU A 24 5.09 -7.87 1.31
C GLU A 24 4.69 -6.50 1.82
N GLN A 25 4.93 -5.46 1.01
CA GLN A 25 4.38 -4.13 1.26
C GLN A 25 2.86 -4.25 1.07
N GLY A 26 2.17 -4.64 2.14
CA GLY A 26 0.72 -4.61 2.22
C GLY A 26 0.21 -3.17 2.11
N ASP A 27 -1.04 -3.03 1.66
CA ASP A 27 -1.73 -1.75 1.76
C ASP A 27 -1.88 -1.36 3.24
N PRO A 28 -1.80 -0.07 3.59
CA PRO A 28 -1.87 0.38 4.98
C PRO A 28 -3.26 0.15 5.57
N ASP A 29 -3.35 -0.21 6.85
CA ASP A 29 -4.66 -0.38 7.53
C ASP A 29 -5.35 0.96 7.80
N TYR A 30 -4.56 1.99 8.11
CA TYR A 30 -5.04 3.34 8.43
C TYR A 30 -4.31 4.41 7.63
N PHE A 31 -5.01 5.51 7.40
CA PHE A 31 -4.49 6.69 6.73
C PHE A 31 -4.49 7.95 7.61
N GLN A 32 -3.60 8.86 7.23
CA GLN A 32 -3.62 10.26 7.62
C GLN A 32 -3.74 11.17 6.38
N VAL A 33 -4.47 12.28 6.50
CA VAL A 33 -4.57 13.31 5.46
C VAL A 33 -3.30 14.15 5.38
N ASN A 34 -2.53 13.99 4.30
CA ASN A 34 -1.35 14.79 4.01
C ASN A 34 -1.69 15.95 3.07
N MET A 35 -2.09 17.08 3.66
CA MET A 35 -2.37 18.32 2.95
C MET A 35 -1.87 19.51 3.78
N LYS A 36 -1.78 20.69 3.14
CA LYS A 36 -1.42 21.92 3.85
C LYS A 36 -2.42 22.20 4.98
N PRO A 37 -1.96 22.67 6.16
CA PRO A 37 -2.85 23.07 7.26
C PRO A 37 -3.98 24.01 6.79
N GLY A 38 -5.19 23.80 7.31
CA GLY A 38 -6.40 24.53 6.90
C GLY A 38 -7.07 24.03 5.61
N SER A 39 -6.43 23.12 4.87
CA SER A 39 -7.06 22.46 3.72
C SER A 39 -8.08 21.42 4.15
N GLN A 40 -8.98 21.07 3.23
CA GLN A 40 -9.99 20.04 3.42
C GLN A 40 -9.97 19.06 2.26
N LEU A 41 -10.13 17.78 2.59
CA LEU A 41 -10.22 16.67 1.66
C LEU A 41 -11.68 16.21 1.55
N ASN A 42 -12.26 16.25 0.36
CA ASN A 42 -13.65 15.86 0.15
C ASN A 42 -13.81 14.34 0.19
N VAL A 43 -14.83 13.86 0.90
CA VAL A 43 -15.30 12.48 0.87
C VAL A 43 -16.57 12.44 0.02
N ARG A 44 -16.67 11.48 -0.89
CA ARG A 44 -17.72 11.40 -1.91
C ARG A 44 -18.41 10.05 -1.94
N LYS A 45 -19.61 9.99 -2.49
CA LYS A 45 -20.40 8.76 -2.58
C LYS A 45 -19.80 7.69 -3.51
N ASP A 46 -19.10 8.13 -4.55
CA ASP A 46 -18.45 7.30 -5.57
C ASP A 46 -17.02 7.80 -5.87
N PRO A 47 -16.13 6.97 -6.45
CA PRO A 47 -14.75 7.35 -6.80
C PRO A 47 -14.68 8.29 -8.02
N SER A 48 -15.30 9.46 -7.91
CA SER A 48 -15.42 10.44 -8.98
C SER A 48 -15.54 11.86 -8.45
N VAL A 49 -14.87 12.82 -9.09
CA VAL A 49 -15.00 14.24 -8.76
C VAL A 49 -16.41 14.81 -8.99
N LYS A 50 -17.22 14.11 -9.80
CA LYS A 50 -18.62 14.49 -10.09
C LYS A 50 -19.62 13.89 -9.09
N ALA A 51 -19.19 12.94 -8.26
CA ALA A 51 -20.06 12.30 -7.29
C ALA A 51 -20.44 13.26 -6.16
N GLU A 52 -21.60 13.01 -5.55
CA GLU A 52 -22.08 13.77 -4.39
C GLU A 52 -21.03 13.78 -3.27
N LYS A 53 -20.84 14.95 -2.64
CA LYS A 53 -19.96 15.09 -1.47
C LYS A 53 -20.73 14.70 -0.22
N VAL A 54 -20.26 13.68 0.48
CA VAL A 54 -20.87 13.18 1.73
C VAL A 54 -20.19 13.74 2.98
N GLY A 55 -18.98 14.29 2.84
CA GLY A 55 -18.30 14.93 3.95
C GLY A 55 -16.92 15.48 3.59
N THR A 56 -16.16 15.85 4.61
CA THR A 56 -14.81 16.43 4.48
C THR A 56 -13.93 16.01 5.65
N LEU A 57 -12.66 15.74 5.37
CA LEU A 57 -11.60 15.52 6.34
C LEU A 57 -10.68 16.74 6.38
N LYS A 58 -10.13 17.07 7.55
CA LYS A 58 -9.17 18.17 7.68
C LYS A 58 -7.76 17.68 7.38
N ALA A 59 -6.87 18.60 7.04
CA ALA A 59 -5.44 18.30 7.01
C ALA A 59 -4.98 17.72 8.37
N GLY A 60 -4.19 16.65 8.34
CA GLY A 60 -3.69 15.96 9.52
C GLY A 60 -4.68 15.02 10.22
N THR A 61 -5.92 14.89 9.73
CA THR A 61 -6.83 13.85 10.24
C THR A 61 -6.20 12.48 10.06
N ASP A 62 -6.07 11.72 11.16
CA ASP A 62 -5.47 10.39 11.29
C ASP A 62 -6.55 9.34 11.61
N GLN A 63 -6.13 8.08 11.82
CA GLN A 63 -7.02 6.96 12.16
C GLN A 63 -8.18 6.76 11.16
N ILE A 64 -7.94 7.07 9.90
CA ILE A 64 -8.91 6.86 8.82
C ILE A 64 -8.78 5.42 8.34
N ALA A 65 -9.81 4.60 8.54
CA ALA A 65 -9.75 3.19 8.15
C ALA A 65 -9.69 3.05 6.62
N ASN A 66 -8.77 2.22 6.12
CA ASN A 66 -8.66 1.87 4.71
C ASN A 66 -9.64 0.74 4.36
N LEU A 67 -10.70 1.05 3.60
CA LEU A 67 -11.65 0.06 3.07
C LEU A 67 -11.28 -0.42 1.66
N GLY A 68 -10.11 -0.03 1.16
CA GLY A 68 -9.57 -0.42 -0.14
C GLY A 68 -9.43 0.75 -1.11
N CYS A 69 -8.38 0.70 -1.94
CA CYS A 69 -8.13 1.68 -2.98
C CYS A 69 -8.31 1.11 -4.39
N HIS A 70 -8.88 1.92 -5.26
CA HIS A 70 -9.08 1.62 -6.68
C HIS A 70 -8.26 2.57 -7.56
N VAL A 71 -7.51 2.00 -8.49
CA VAL A 71 -6.88 2.72 -9.60
C VAL A 71 -7.69 2.40 -10.85
N GLY A 72 -8.18 3.42 -11.54
CA GLY A 72 -9.12 3.26 -12.66
C GLY A 72 -8.55 2.56 -13.91
N MET A 73 -7.27 2.21 -13.92
CA MET A 73 -6.61 1.55 -15.04
C MET A 73 -6.64 0.02 -14.87
N PRO A 74 -7.21 -0.73 -15.83
CA PRO A 74 -7.16 -2.19 -15.82
C PRO A 74 -5.72 -2.73 -15.78
N TYR A 75 -5.50 -3.84 -15.08
CA TYR A 75 -4.16 -4.39 -14.86
C TYR A 75 -3.36 -4.66 -16.15
N LEU A 76 -4.01 -5.21 -17.18
CA LEU A 76 -3.35 -5.50 -18.45
C LEU A 76 -2.93 -4.23 -19.20
N GLU A 77 -3.69 -3.15 -19.07
CA GLU A 77 -3.30 -1.84 -19.60
C GLU A 77 -2.17 -1.24 -18.77
N TRP A 78 -2.26 -1.33 -17.44
CA TRP A 78 -1.21 -0.87 -16.53
C TRP A 78 0.13 -1.55 -16.82
N ARG A 79 0.14 -2.86 -17.10
CA ARG A 79 1.35 -3.60 -17.46
C ARG A 79 2.02 -3.08 -18.73
N LYS A 80 1.24 -2.57 -19.68
CA LYS A 80 1.73 -2.02 -20.96
C LYS A 80 2.03 -0.51 -20.88
N ALA A 81 1.54 0.17 -19.84
CA ALA A 81 1.70 1.60 -19.65
C ALA A 81 3.15 2.00 -19.34
N THR A 82 3.55 3.17 -19.84
CA THR A 82 4.83 3.80 -19.48
C THR A 82 4.83 4.25 -18.02
N THR A 83 6.02 4.45 -17.44
CA THR A 83 6.15 4.99 -16.08
C THR A 83 5.40 6.32 -15.90
N ALA A 84 5.40 7.18 -16.92
CA ALA A 84 4.68 8.45 -16.88
C ALA A 84 3.16 8.25 -16.77
N VAL A 85 2.60 7.33 -17.55
CA VAL A 85 1.17 6.99 -17.50
C VAL A 85 0.79 6.37 -16.15
N ARG A 86 1.59 5.40 -15.67
CA ARG A 86 1.38 4.80 -14.35
C ARG A 86 1.37 5.85 -13.24
N LYS A 87 2.29 6.82 -13.27
CA LYS A 87 2.34 7.92 -12.29
C LYS A 87 1.11 8.83 -12.35
N VAL A 88 0.54 9.06 -13.53
CA VAL A 88 -0.73 9.82 -13.66
C VAL A 88 -1.88 9.03 -13.05
N GLU A 89 -1.99 7.75 -13.35
CA GLU A 89 -3.09 6.92 -12.86
C GLU A 89 -3.03 6.66 -11.35
N THR A 90 -1.84 6.46 -10.79
CA THR A 90 -1.66 6.37 -9.33
C THR A 90 -2.10 7.66 -8.62
N ARG A 91 -1.92 8.84 -9.24
CA ARG A 91 -2.45 10.11 -8.69
C ARG A 91 -3.98 10.23 -8.79
N ARG A 92 -4.59 9.45 -9.67
CA ARG A 92 -6.05 9.34 -9.82
C ARG A 92 -6.65 8.24 -8.93
N LYS A 93 -5.84 7.58 -8.10
CA LYS A 93 -6.30 6.58 -7.12
C LYS A 93 -7.39 7.17 -6.23
N TRP A 94 -8.47 6.41 -6.06
CA TRP A 94 -9.50 6.68 -5.08
C TRP A 94 -9.43 5.63 -3.97
N CYS A 95 -9.63 6.04 -2.73
CA CYS A 95 -9.68 5.12 -1.60
C CYS A 95 -11.04 5.23 -0.93
N ASN A 96 -11.68 4.08 -0.71
CA ASN A 96 -12.85 3.97 0.15
C ASN A 96 -12.35 3.98 1.59
N ILE A 97 -12.97 4.81 2.42
CA ILE A 97 -12.56 5.04 3.79
C ILE A 97 -13.75 5.04 4.73
N GLU A 98 -13.46 4.76 6.00
CA GLU A 98 -14.36 5.04 7.12
C GLU A 98 -13.67 5.96 8.12
N TYR A 99 -14.41 6.96 8.61
CA TYR A 99 -13.96 7.87 9.66
C TYR A 99 -15.14 8.38 10.47
N ASN A 100 -15.16 8.09 11.78
CA ASN A 100 -16.24 8.49 12.70
C ASN A 100 -17.64 8.11 12.18
N GLY A 101 -17.79 6.93 11.59
CA GLY A 101 -19.04 6.43 11.01
C GLY A 101 -19.39 7.00 9.63
N MET A 102 -18.57 7.88 9.07
CA MET A 102 -18.70 8.36 7.70
C MET A 102 -17.98 7.42 6.74
N ILE A 103 -18.72 6.83 5.79
CA ILE A 103 -18.14 5.98 4.73
C ILE A 103 -18.21 6.69 3.38
N GLY A 104 -17.12 6.64 2.62
CA GLY A 104 -17.10 7.14 1.24
C GLY A 104 -15.73 7.12 0.59
N TRP A 105 -15.63 7.74 -0.58
CA TRP A 105 -14.46 7.74 -1.44
C TRP A 105 -13.73 9.08 -1.41
N THR A 106 -12.41 9.04 -1.30
CA THR A 106 -11.57 10.22 -1.38
C THR A 106 -10.38 10.02 -2.33
N ALA A 107 -9.78 11.12 -2.78
CA ALA A 107 -8.60 11.07 -3.63
C ALA A 107 -7.38 10.60 -2.83
N GLY A 108 -6.90 9.39 -3.15
CA GLY A 108 -5.83 8.72 -2.42
C GLY A 108 -4.46 9.39 -2.52
N GLN A 109 -4.27 10.34 -3.44
CA GLN A 109 -3.04 11.14 -3.53
C GLN A 109 -2.82 12.08 -2.32
N TYR A 110 -3.86 12.28 -1.49
CA TYR A 110 -3.80 13.10 -0.27
C TYR A 110 -3.77 12.26 1.01
N LEU A 111 -3.63 10.94 0.88
CA LEU A 111 -3.53 10.02 1.99
C LEU A 111 -2.11 9.48 2.10
N GLN A 112 -1.62 9.34 3.33
CA GLN A 112 -0.40 8.62 3.68
C GLN A 112 -0.71 7.57 4.74
N GLU A 113 0.13 6.54 4.84
CA GLU A 113 0.03 5.55 5.91
C GLU A 113 0.14 6.24 7.28
N ASP A 114 -0.81 5.95 8.16
CA ASP A 114 -0.79 6.39 9.54
C ASP A 114 0.00 5.38 10.38
N ARG A 115 1.30 5.67 10.59
CA ARG A 115 2.16 4.83 11.44
C ARG A 115 2.17 5.42 12.85
N PRO A 116 1.77 4.66 13.88
CA PRO A 116 2.06 5.08 15.25
C PRO A 116 3.59 5.15 15.44
N GLU A 117 4.07 6.27 15.98
CA GLU A 117 5.48 6.47 16.38
C GLU A 117 5.89 5.55 17.53
#